data_AF-A0A532CWT0-F1
#
_entry.id   AF-A0A532CWT0-F1
#
_cell.length_a   1.000
_cell.length_b   1.000
_cell.length_c   1.000
_cell.angle_alpha   90.00
_cell.angle_beta   90.00
_cell.angle_gamma   90.00
#
_symmetry.space_group_name_H-M   'P 1'
#
loop_
_entity.id
_entity.type
_entity.pdbx_description
1 polymer ?
#
loop_
_entity_poly.entity_id
_entity_poly.type
_entity_poly.pdbx_seq_one_letter_code
_entity_poly.pdbx_strand_id
1 'polypeptide(L)'
;MTARKSPIRWRAIIRAVAIAYGTTFVSGLVLSWAGITPETYHVGYPLLALCTGAVGVALALRAANTSHFPYLLAIGAGLWILNSIGILLGAQSFAGWADSSIFTGITLVLGRLLVGTSLDRPAPAASYSSLVHRVTQPHRNH
;
A
#
# COMPACT_ATOMS: atom_id res chain seq x y z
N MET A 1 6.04 25.86 -18.13
CA MET A 1 6.53 24.49 -17.83
C MET A 1 5.35 23.65 -17.37
N THR A 2 4.80 22.81 -18.24
CA THR A 2 3.65 21.95 -17.93
C THR A 2 4.14 20.68 -17.23
N ALA A 3 3.71 20.48 -15.98
CA ALA A 3 3.97 19.25 -15.24
C ALA A 3 3.32 18.06 -15.98
N ARG A 4 4.14 17.25 -16.67
CA ARG A 4 3.69 15.97 -17.22
C ARG A 4 3.25 15.08 -16.06
N LYS A 5 1.94 14.97 -15.85
CA LYS A 5 1.34 13.91 -15.02
C LYS A 5 1.73 12.58 -15.67
N SER A 6 2.73 11.89 -15.12
CA SER A 6 3.06 10.54 -15.56
C SER A 6 1.79 9.68 -15.45
N PRO A 7 1.36 9.01 -16.53
CA PRO A 7 0.11 8.26 -16.51
C PRO A 7 0.23 7.14 -15.49
N ILE A 8 -0.73 7.09 -14.57
CA ILE A 8 -0.82 6.05 -13.55
C ILE A 8 -0.90 4.71 -14.29
N ARG A 9 0.13 3.88 -14.15
CA ARG A 9 0.21 2.58 -14.82
C ARG A 9 -0.81 1.62 -14.19
N TRP A 10 -1.94 1.43 -14.86
CA TRP A 10 -3.03 0.54 -14.45
C TRP A 10 -2.57 -0.85 -13.98
N ARG A 11 -1.61 -1.47 -14.69
CA ARG A 11 -1.01 -2.76 -14.31
C ARG A 11 -0.40 -2.77 -12.91
N ALA A 12 0.18 -1.65 -12.49
CA ALA A 12 0.79 -1.54 -11.18
C ALA A 12 -0.27 -1.36 -10.09
N ILE A 13 -1.42 -0.72 -10.39
CA ILE A 13 -2.57 -0.66 -9.45
C ILE A 13 -3.13 -2.06 -9.23
N ILE A 14 -3.38 -2.81 -10.32
CA ILE A 14 -3.90 -4.19 -10.20
C ILE A 14 -2.97 -5.05 -9.35
N ARG A 15 -1.65 -4.95 -9.57
CA ARG A 15 -0.66 -5.67 -8.76
C ARG A 15 -0.71 -5.24 -7.29
N ALA A 16 -0.81 -3.95 -7.02
CA ALA A 16 -0.91 -3.42 -5.66
C ALA A 16 -2.17 -3.92 -4.94
N VAL A 17 -3.33 -3.90 -5.61
CA VAL A 17 -4.59 -4.44 -5.08
C VAL A 17 -4.48 -5.94 -4.83
N ALA A 18 -3.91 -6.70 -5.78
CA ALA A 18 -3.71 -8.14 -5.62
C ALA A 18 -2.78 -8.48 -4.45
N ILE A 19 -1.71 -7.70 -4.23
CA ILE A 19 -0.81 -7.85 -3.08
C ILE A 19 -1.56 -7.57 -1.77
N ALA A 20 -2.26 -6.43 -1.67
CA ALA A 20 -2.98 -6.06 -0.46
C ALA A 20 -4.09 -7.06 -0.11
N TYR A 21 -4.87 -7.48 -1.11
CA TYR A 21 -5.91 -8.48 -0.92
C TYR A 21 -5.32 -9.86 -0.59
N GLY A 22 -4.33 -10.32 -1.35
CA GLY A 22 -3.71 -11.63 -1.16
C GLY A 22 -3.01 -11.76 0.20
N THR A 23 -2.31 -10.72 0.66
CA THR A 23 -1.70 -10.71 2.00
C THR A 23 -2.74 -10.77 3.10
N THR A 24 -3.84 -10.03 2.97
CA THR A 24 -4.95 -10.07 3.94
C THR A 24 -5.61 -11.45 3.96
N PHE A 25 -5.84 -12.05 2.79
CA PHE A 25 -6.42 -13.39 2.67
C PHE A 25 -5.53 -14.48 3.28
N VAL A 26 -4.24 -14.50 2.95
CA VAL A 26 -3.28 -15.46 3.51
C VAL A 26 -3.15 -15.27 5.03
N SER A 27 -3.14 -14.02 5.51
CA SER A 27 -3.11 -13.74 6.95
C SER A 27 -4.36 -14.28 7.64
N GLY A 28 -5.54 -14.11 7.04
CA GLY A 28 -6.79 -14.70 7.53
C GLY A 28 -6.74 -16.23 7.61
N LEU A 29 -6.16 -16.90 6.62
CA LEU A 29 -5.97 -18.36 6.65
C LEU A 29 -5.02 -18.78 7.78
N VAL A 30 -3.91 -18.07 7.98
CA VAL A 30 -2.95 -18.35 9.06
C VAL A 30 -3.58 -18.13 10.44
N LEU A 31 -4.33 -17.04 10.62
CA LEU A 31 -5.04 -16.75 11.86
C LEU A 31 -6.11 -17.82 12.16
N SER A 32 -6.88 -18.20 11.14
CA SER A 32 -7.87 -19.28 11.24
C SER A 32 -7.23 -20.62 11.60
N TRP A 33 -6.09 -20.96 10.98
CA TRP A 33 -5.32 -22.16 11.32
C TRP A 33 -4.79 -22.15 12.75
N ALA A 34 -4.44 -20.96 13.27
CA ALA A 34 -4.07 -20.77 14.67
C ALA A 34 -5.28 -20.75 15.64
N GLY A 35 -6.50 -20.97 15.16
CA GLY A 35 -7.74 -20.91 15.95
C GLY A 35 -8.15 -19.49 16.33
N ILE A 36 -7.51 -18.46 15.76
CA ILE A 36 -7.82 -17.06 16.01
C ILE A 36 -8.89 -16.62 15.01
N THR A 37 -10.14 -16.73 15.43
CA THR A 37 -11.31 -16.31 14.64
C THR A 37 -11.99 -15.11 15.28
N PRO A 38 -12.86 -14.38 14.54
CA PRO A 38 -13.66 -13.32 15.12
C PRO A 38 -14.43 -13.80 16.35
N GLU A 39 -14.94 -15.04 16.35
CA GLU A 39 -15.72 -15.66 17.43
C GLU A 39 -14.88 -16.04 18.66
N THR A 40 -13.61 -16.38 18.47
CA THR A 40 -12.75 -16.82 19.58
C THR A 40 -12.00 -15.66 20.22
N TYR A 41 -11.75 -14.58 19.47
CA TYR A 41 -10.87 -13.49 19.89
C TYR A 41 -11.36 -12.12 19.44
N HIS A 42 -12.55 -11.73 19.91
CA HIS A 42 -13.31 -10.55 19.44
C HIS A 42 -12.51 -9.23 19.47
N VAL A 43 -11.61 -9.04 20.44
CA VAL A 43 -10.86 -7.78 20.61
C VAL A 43 -9.52 -7.80 19.86
N GLY A 44 -8.80 -8.92 19.89
CA GLY A 44 -7.48 -9.00 19.26
C GLY A 44 -7.54 -9.29 17.76
N TYR A 45 -8.56 -10.00 17.28
CA TYR A 45 -8.75 -10.27 15.86
C TYR A 45 -8.81 -9.00 14.99
N PRO A 46 -9.63 -7.97 15.29
CA PRO A 46 -9.67 -6.76 14.47
C PRO A 46 -8.35 -5.99 14.47
N LEU A 47 -7.60 -5.96 15.58
CA LEU A 47 -6.27 -5.35 15.64
C LEU A 47 -5.26 -6.11 14.78
N LEU A 48 -5.25 -7.44 14.84
CA LEU A 48 -4.40 -8.28 14.00
C LEU A 48 -4.73 -8.09 12.53
N ALA A 49 -6.02 -8.10 12.18
CA ALA A 49 -6.49 -7.86 10.83
C ALA A 49 -6.06 -6.47 10.31
N LEU A 50 -6.15 -5.43 11.14
CA LEU A 50 -5.67 -4.07 10.81
C LEU A 50 -4.17 -4.07 10.53
N CYS A 51 -3.37 -4.68 11.41
CA CYS A 51 -1.93 -4.76 11.25
C CYS A 51 -1.54 -5.52 9.97
N THR A 52 -2.17 -6.66 9.71
CA THR A 52 -1.88 -7.47 8.51
C THR A 52 -2.30 -6.74 7.23
N GLY A 53 -3.45 -6.08 7.24
CA GLY A 53 -3.90 -5.28 6.11
C GLY A 53 -2.98 -4.09 5.86
N ALA A 54 -2.52 -3.43 6.93
CA ALA A 54 -1.63 -2.28 6.83
C ALA A 54 -0.25 -2.68 6.28
N VAL A 55 0.27 -3.83 6.69
CA VAL A 55 1.48 -4.43 6.09
C VAL A 55 1.25 -4.76 4.62
N GLY A 56 0.09 -5.31 4.26
CA GLY A 56 -0.29 -5.58 2.87
C GLY A 56 -0.31 -4.32 2.00
N VAL A 57 -0.90 -3.23 2.50
CA VAL A 57 -0.89 -1.92 1.84
C VAL A 57 0.53 -1.36 1.74
N ALA A 58 1.34 -1.49 2.79
CA ALA A 58 2.72 -1.03 2.79
C ALA A 58 3.56 -1.75 1.73
N LEU A 59 3.41 -3.07 1.62
CA LEU A 59 4.03 -3.89 0.58
C LEU A 59 3.54 -3.49 -0.82
N ALA A 60 2.24 -3.22 -0.98
CA ALA A 60 1.66 -2.79 -2.24
C ALA A 60 2.23 -1.43 -2.72
N LEU A 61 2.35 -0.46 -1.81
CA LEU A 61 2.97 0.84 -2.09
C LEU A 61 4.47 0.71 -2.42
N ARG A 62 5.19 -0.14 -1.69
CA ARG A 62 6.61 -0.40 -1.93
C ARG A 62 6.84 -1.10 -3.26
N ALA A 63 6.01 -2.09 -3.62
CA ALA A 63 6.07 -2.78 -4.91
C ALA A 63 5.76 -1.85 -6.09
N ALA A 64 4.92 -0.85 -5.88
CA ALA A 64 4.63 0.19 -6.86
C ALA A 64 5.68 1.31 -6.90
N ASN A 65 6.69 1.25 -6.02
CA ASN A 65 7.75 2.26 -5.83
C ASN A 65 7.20 3.70 -5.76
N THR A 66 6.05 3.87 -5.11
CA THR A 66 5.35 5.15 -5.05
C THR A 66 4.74 5.38 -3.68
N SER A 67 4.86 6.62 -3.21
CA SER A 67 4.30 7.11 -1.96
C SER A 67 3.15 8.11 -2.21
N HIS A 68 2.74 8.25 -3.47
CA HIS A 68 1.80 9.26 -3.92
C HIS A 68 0.38 8.93 -3.46
N PHE A 69 -0.26 9.91 -2.81
CA PHE A 69 -1.66 9.86 -2.38
C PHE A 69 -2.67 9.34 -3.44
N PRO A 70 -2.63 9.76 -4.72
CA PRO A 70 -3.56 9.23 -5.73
C PRO A 70 -3.44 7.72 -5.96
N TYR A 71 -2.26 7.14 -5.69
CA TYR A 71 -2.06 5.69 -5.80
C TYR A 71 -2.74 4.93 -4.65
N LEU A 72 -2.72 5.53 -3.47
CA LEU A 72 -3.40 5.03 -2.29
C LEU A 72 -4.91 5.03 -2.47
N LEU A 73 -5.45 6.10 -3.04
CA LEU A 73 -6.86 6.19 -3.42
C LEU A 73 -7.25 5.13 -4.45
N ALA A 74 -6.40 4.86 -5.45
CA ALA A 74 -6.66 3.83 -6.44
C ALA A 74 -6.67 2.41 -5.83
N ILE A 75 -5.76 2.13 -4.90
CA ILE A 75 -5.75 0.86 -4.15
C ILE A 75 -7.01 0.74 -3.29
N GLY A 76 -7.36 1.81 -2.57
CA GLY A 76 -8.56 1.85 -1.74
C GLY A 76 -9.84 1.67 -2.54
N ALA A 77 -9.98 2.32 -3.69
CA ALA A 77 -11.10 2.13 -4.60
C ALA A 77 -11.18 0.67 -5.10
N GLY A 78 -10.04 0.05 -5.40
CA GLY A 78 -9.99 -1.36 -5.80
C GLY A 78 -10.48 -2.31 -4.69
N LEU A 79 -10.00 -2.12 -3.47
CA LEU A 79 -10.44 -2.88 -2.29
C LEU A 79 -11.94 -2.64 -1.99
N TRP A 80 -12.39 -1.40 -2.15
CA TRP A 80 -13.79 -1.04 -1.94
C TRP A 80 -14.71 -1.68 -2.98
N ILE A 81 -14.33 -1.71 -4.26
CA ILE A 81 -15.07 -2.42 -5.30
C ILE A 81 -15.13 -3.92 -5.00
N LEU A 82 -14.01 -4.53 -4.61
CA LEU A 82 -13.96 -5.94 -4.21
C LEU A 82 -14.90 -6.24 -3.04
N ASN A 83 -14.94 -5.36 -2.03
CA ASN A 83 -15.83 -5.48 -0.89
C ASN A 83 -17.31 -5.30 -1.28
N SER A 84 -17.62 -4.43 -2.26
CA SER A 84 -18.97 -4.25 -2.78
C SER A 84 -19.52 -5.47 -3.52
N ILE A 85 -18.65 -6.33 -4.08
CA ILE A 85 -19.07 -7.63 -4.64
C ILE A 85 -19.67 -8.52 -3.55
N GLY A 86 -19.20 -8.42 -2.30
CA GLY A 86 -19.74 -9.15 -1.16
C GLY A 86 -21.21 -8.83 -0.86
N ILE A 87 -21.61 -7.56 -0.99
CA ILE A 87 -23.04 -7.17 -0.92
C ILE A 87 -23.81 -7.79 -2.08
N LEU A 88 -23.26 -7.69 -3.30
CA LEU A 88 -23.94 -8.14 -4.51
C LEU A 88 -24.19 -9.65 -4.52
N LEU A 89 -23.28 -10.41 -3.92
CA LEU A 89 -23.40 -11.86 -3.74
C LEU A 89 -24.20 -12.26 -2.49
N GLY A 90 -24.72 -11.30 -1.72
CA GLY A 90 -25.48 -11.55 -0.49
C GLY A 90 -24.65 -12.08 0.68
N ALA A 91 -23.31 -12.06 0.57
CA ALA A 91 -22.39 -12.52 1.61
C ALA A 91 -22.19 -11.49 2.74
N GLN A 92 -22.58 -10.24 2.52
CA GLN A 92 -22.38 -9.13 3.45
C GLN A 92 -23.56 -8.18 3.47
N SER A 93 -23.98 -7.76 4.66
CA SER A 93 -25.03 -6.75 4.83
C SER A 93 -24.51 -5.35 4.49
N PHE A 94 -25.40 -4.42 4.17
CA PHE A 94 -25.02 -3.03 3.90
C PHE A 94 -24.33 -2.36 5.11
N ALA A 95 -24.78 -2.67 6.33
CA ALA A 95 -24.14 -2.22 7.57
C ALA A 95 -22.72 -2.79 7.70
N GLY A 96 -22.54 -4.10 7.48
CA GLY A 96 -21.21 -4.73 7.51
C GLY A 96 -20.28 -4.22 6.42
N TRP A 97 -20.81 -3.75 5.29
CA TRP A 97 -20.02 -3.11 4.24
C TRP A 97 -19.58 -1.69 4.61
N ALA A 98 -20.43 -0.93 5.32
CA ALA A 98 -20.05 0.38 5.84
C ALA A 98 -18.92 0.27 6.87
N ASP A 99 -19.01 -0.69 7.80
CA ASP A 99 -17.93 -0.98 8.76
C ASP A 99 -16.64 -1.42 8.05
N SER A 100 -16.74 -2.30 7.05
CA SER A 100 -15.59 -2.72 6.23
C SER A 100 -14.96 -1.55 5.45
N SER A 101 -15.76 -0.56 5.04
CA SER A 101 -15.26 0.64 4.36
C SER A 101 -14.45 1.52 5.30
N ILE A 102 -14.92 1.73 6.54
CA ILE A 102 -14.17 2.46 7.58
C ILE A 102 -12.87 1.73 7.89
N PHE A 103 -12.96 0.41 8.09
CA PHE A 103 -11.81 -0.46 8.34
C PHE A 103 -10.76 -0.37 7.23
N THR A 104 -11.20 -0.40 5.97
CA THR A 104 -10.33 -0.25 4.80
C THR A 104 -9.64 1.11 4.81
N GLY A 105 -10.37 2.18 5.12
CA GLY A 105 -9.79 3.53 5.25
C GLY A 105 -8.68 3.61 6.29
N ILE A 106 -8.93 3.07 7.50
CA ILE A 106 -7.94 3.03 8.59
C ILE A 106 -6.71 2.21 8.16
N THR A 107 -6.93 1.06 7.53
CA THR A 107 -5.87 0.16 7.04
C THR A 107 -4.98 0.86 6.02
N LEU A 108 -5.56 1.64 5.11
CA LEU A 108 -4.81 2.40 4.10
C LEU A 108 -3.95 3.50 4.74
N VAL A 109 -4.51 4.24 5.69
CA VAL A 109 -3.79 5.28 6.43
C VAL A 109 -2.64 4.66 7.23
N LEU A 110 -2.90 3.55 7.92
CA LEU A 110 -1.90 2.83 8.69
C LEU A 110 -0.79 2.25 7.81
N GLY A 111 -1.16 1.64 6.68
CA GLY A 111 -0.19 1.14 5.70
C GLY A 111 0.66 2.25 5.08
N ARG A 112 0.08 3.44 4.87
CA ARG A 112 0.85 4.62 4.43
C ARG A 112 1.83 5.10 5.49
N LEU A 113 1.39 5.13 6.75
CA LEU A 113 2.21 5.49 7.90
C LEU A 113 3.39 4.51 8.07
N LEU A 114 3.15 3.21 7.89
CA LEU A 114 4.17 2.16 7.92
C LEU A 114 5.26 2.33 6.84
N VAL A 115 4.90 2.82 5.66
CA VAL A 115 5.87 3.16 4.59
C VAL A 115 6.68 4.41 4.93
N GLY A 116 6.26 5.16 5.96
CA GLY A 116 6.92 6.35 6.45
C GLY A 116 6.23 7.64 6.00
N THR A 117 6.06 8.55 6.95
CA THR A 117 5.82 9.98 6.73
C THR A 117 7.08 10.60 6.13
N SER A 118 7.40 10.30 4.88
CA SER A 118 8.27 11.19 4.11
C SER A 118 7.43 12.43 3.78
N LEU A 119 7.33 13.33 4.76
CA LEU A 119 7.16 14.75 4.50
C LEU A 119 8.37 15.15 3.67
N ASP A 120 8.18 15.24 2.35
CA ASP A 120 8.98 16.07 1.47
C ASP A 120 10.50 16.05 1.70
N ARG A 121 11.10 14.85 1.68
CA ARG A 121 12.53 14.77 1.35
C ARG A 121 12.65 14.11 -0.02
N PRO A 122 12.92 14.88 -1.10
CA PRO A 122 13.49 14.26 -2.27
C PRO A 122 14.73 13.54 -1.78
N ALA A 123 14.78 12.22 -1.97
CA ALA A 123 16.03 11.49 -1.85
C ALA A 123 17.06 12.31 -2.62
N PRO A 124 18.17 12.77 -2.01
CA PRO A 124 19.24 13.31 -2.81
C PRO A 124 19.57 12.20 -3.78
N ALA A 125 19.32 12.44 -5.06
CA ALA A 125 19.96 11.70 -6.11
C ALA A 125 21.44 11.90 -5.84
N ALA A 126 22.04 10.97 -5.09
CA ALA A 126 23.48 10.84 -4.99
C ALA A 126 23.90 10.48 -6.41
N SER A 127 24.06 11.54 -7.19
CA SER A 127 24.43 11.52 -8.57
C SER A 127 25.90 11.09 -8.56
N TYR A 128 26.11 9.77 -8.55
CA TYR A 128 27.44 9.17 -8.67
C TYR A 128 28.17 9.63 -9.94
N SER A 129 27.50 10.33 -10.86
CA SER A 129 28.10 10.93 -12.05
C SER A 129 28.89 12.22 -11.78
N SER A 130 28.64 12.97 -10.70
CA SER A 130 29.41 14.20 -10.43
C SER A 130 30.76 13.93 -9.75
N LEU A 131 30.89 12.80 -9.06
CA LEU A 131 32.13 12.39 -8.41
C LEU A 131 33.16 11.80 -9.40
N VAL A 132 32.69 11.16 -10.47
CA VAL A 132 33.59 10.61 -11.51
C VAL A 132 34.18 11.73 -12.38
N HIS A 133 33.45 12.84 -12.58
CA HIS A 133 33.95 13.92 -13.42
C HIS A 133 35.06 14.77 -12.77
N ARG A 134 35.22 14.69 -11.44
CA ARG A 134 36.25 15.45 -10.71
C ARG A 134 37.62 14.78 -10.72
N VAL A 135 37.73 13.52 -11.18
CA VAL A 135 38.99 12.75 -11.14
C VAL A 135 39.74 12.78 -12.48
N THR A 136 39.09 13.22 -13.57
CA THR A 136 39.67 13.20 -14.93
C THR A 136 39.97 14.59 -15.49
N GLN A 137 40.43 15.53 -14.65
CA GLN A 137 41.02 16.78 -15.14
C GLN A 137 42.55 16.67 -15.07
N PRO A 138 43.25 16.37 -16.19
CA PRO A 138 44.70 16.36 -16.21
C PRO A 138 45.20 17.80 -16.07
N HIS A 139 45.94 18.05 -14.99
CA HIS A 139 46.68 19.28 -14.77
C HIS A 139 47.80 19.37 -15.82
N ARG A 140 47.53 20.07 -16.91
CA ARG A 140 48.50 20.40 -17.95
C ARG A 140 49.11 21.75 -17.60
N ASN A 141 50.29 21.74 -16.99
CA ASN A 141 51.13 22.93 -16.85
C ASN A 141 52.31 22.85 -17.83
N HIS A 142 52.48 23.99 -18.50
CA HIS A 142 53.62 24.54 -19.24
C HIS A 142 54.96 23.79 -19.22
#